data_AF-A0A4Q3SQI4-F1
#
_entry.id   AF-A0A4Q3SQI4-F1
#
_cell.length_a   1.000
_cell.length_b   1.000
_cell.length_c   1.000
_cell.angle_alpha   90.00
_cell.angle_beta   90.00
_cell.angle_gamma   90.00
#
_symmetry.space_group_name_H-M   'P 1'
#
loop_
_entity.id
_entity.type
_entity.pdbx_description
1 polymer ?
#
loop_
_entity_poly.entity_id
_entity_poly.type
_entity_poly.pdbx_seq_one_letter_code
_entity_poly.pdbx_strand_id
1 'polypeptide(L)'
;MALLDRHAASRDAYQAIRQASADPFSVRFDSVISPTEGVIDGQRTILLGTNNYLGLTFDPDCIEDSVRAVREGGTGTTGSRIANGSYDGHVTLETALKAYYNRRHAMVFTTGYQANLGVLSSLVGRDDHLLLDADSHASIYDGARMGHAEVTRFRHNDPEDLYKRLRRLKDAPGEKLIVVEGIYSMVGDVAPLKEIVAVKREMGAYLLVDEAHSMG
;
A
#
# COMPACT_ATOMS: atom_id res chain seq x y z
N MET A 1 14.40 -33.38 2.23
CA MET A 1 14.30 -31.95 1.87
C MET A 1 13.94 -31.20 3.14
N ALA A 2 14.87 -30.42 3.67
CA ALA A 2 14.64 -29.54 4.81
C ALA A 2 13.77 -28.34 4.38
N LEU A 3 13.11 -27.70 5.35
CA LEU A 3 12.20 -26.57 5.09
C LEU A 3 12.84 -25.45 4.26
N LEU A 4 14.15 -25.23 4.43
CA LEU A 4 14.90 -24.16 3.77
C LEU A 4 15.47 -24.55 2.40
N ASP A 5 15.48 -25.84 2.02
CA ASP A 5 16.07 -26.30 0.76
C ASP A 5 15.36 -25.70 -0.47
N ARG A 6 14.06 -25.38 -0.34
CA ARG A 6 13.28 -24.71 -1.39
C ARG A 6 13.80 -23.31 -1.76
N HIS A 7 14.65 -22.72 -0.92
CA HIS A 7 15.24 -21.39 -1.13
C HIS A 7 16.68 -21.45 -1.68
N ALA A 8 17.19 -22.63 -2.03
CA ALA A 8 18.56 -22.79 -2.54
C ALA A 8 18.87 -21.85 -3.72
N ALA A 9 17.98 -21.78 -4.72
CA ALA A 9 18.16 -20.90 -5.87
C ALA A 9 18.25 -19.41 -5.49
N SER A 10 17.37 -18.93 -4.59
CA SER A 10 17.41 -17.54 -4.11
C SER A 10 18.68 -17.25 -3.31
N ARG A 11 19.13 -18.20 -2.48
CA ARG A 11 20.38 -18.08 -1.74
C ARG A 11 21.57 -17.97 -2.69
N ASP A 12 21.63 -18.84 -3.70
CA ASP A 12 22.75 -18.87 -4.65
C ASP A 12 22.79 -17.58 -5.48
N ALA A 13 21.62 -17.05 -5.89
CA ALA A 13 21.50 -15.75 -6.54
C ALA A 13 21.96 -14.59 -5.64
N TYR A 14 21.55 -14.58 -4.37
CA TYR A 14 21.99 -13.57 -3.39
C TYR A 14 23.51 -13.62 -3.17
N GLN A 15 24.10 -14.82 -3.07
CA GLN A 15 25.55 -14.98 -2.96
C GLN A 15 26.29 -14.45 -4.19
N ALA A 16 25.77 -14.71 -5.40
CA ALA A 16 26.34 -14.18 -6.63
C ALA A 16 26.34 -12.65 -6.66
N ILE A 17 25.24 -12.00 -6.26
CA ILE A 17 25.15 -10.53 -6.18
C ILE A 17 26.20 -9.97 -5.22
N ARG A 18 26.33 -10.56 -4.03
CA ARG A 18 27.30 -10.13 -3.01
C ARG A 18 28.76 -10.29 -3.41
N GLN A 19 29.05 -11.24 -4.30
CA GLN A 19 30.41 -11.45 -4.81
C GLN A 19 30.75 -10.51 -5.97
N ALA A 20 29.75 -9.97 -6.68
CA ALA A 20 29.95 -9.16 -7.87
C ALA A 20 30.24 -7.68 -7.58
N SER A 21 29.59 -7.08 -6.58
CA SER A 21 29.72 -5.65 -6.25
C SER A 21 29.15 -5.33 -4.86
N ALA A 22 28.94 -4.04 -4.57
CA ALA A 22 28.19 -3.55 -3.43
C ALA A 22 26.81 -4.24 -3.35
N ASP A 23 26.44 -4.68 -2.15
CA ASP A 23 25.20 -5.38 -1.87
C ASP A 23 24.05 -4.37 -1.69
N PRO A 24 23.12 -4.26 -2.65
CA PRO A 24 22.01 -3.31 -2.55
C PRO A 24 21.07 -3.66 -1.39
N PHE A 25 21.11 -4.89 -0.87
CA PHE A 25 20.29 -5.34 0.25
C PHE A 25 20.91 -5.03 1.61
N SER A 26 22.15 -4.53 1.65
CA SER A 26 22.84 -4.18 2.90
C SER A 26 23.11 -2.68 3.06
N VAL A 27 22.49 -1.82 2.24
CA VAL A 27 22.61 -0.37 2.38
C VAL A 27 22.11 0.05 3.76
N ARG A 28 22.97 0.73 4.52
CA ARG A 28 22.68 1.22 5.87
C ARG A 28 22.96 2.71 5.95
N PHE A 29 22.00 3.47 6.47
CA PHE A 29 22.21 4.85 6.85
C PHE A 29 22.97 4.91 8.17
N ASP A 30 24.14 5.55 8.17
CA ASP A 30 24.84 5.89 9.41
C ASP A 30 24.15 7.07 10.11
N SER A 31 23.61 8.01 9.33
CA SER A 31 22.74 9.09 9.82
C SER A 31 21.87 9.64 8.69
N VAL A 32 20.76 10.30 9.05
CA VAL A 32 19.93 11.08 8.13
C VAL A 32 20.03 12.54 8.56
N ILE A 33 20.45 13.41 7.66
CA ILE A 33 20.74 14.83 7.94
C ILE A 33 19.49 15.68 7.67
N SER A 34 18.80 15.38 6.56
CA SER A 34 17.62 16.10 6.09
C SER A 34 16.74 15.18 5.24
N PRO A 35 15.57 15.62 4.75
CA PRO A 35 14.75 14.85 3.81
C PRO A 35 15.50 14.38 2.55
N THR A 36 16.55 15.11 2.14
CA THR A 36 17.27 14.88 0.87
C THR A 36 18.74 14.50 1.06
N GLU A 37 19.23 14.41 2.29
CA GLU A 37 20.65 14.11 2.57
C GLU A 37 20.83 13.15 3.75
N GLY A 38 21.76 12.21 3.61
CA GLY A 38 22.17 11.30 4.68
C GLY A 38 23.64 10.90 4.56
N VAL A 39 24.10 10.08 5.49
CA VAL A 39 25.45 9.48 5.47
C VAL A 39 25.30 7.97 5.29
N ILE A 40 25.95 7.42 4.26
CA ILE A 40 26.00 5.98 3.95
C ILE A 40 27.46 5.60 3.83
N ASP A 41 27.92 4.63 4.62
CA ASP A 41 29.32 4.19 4.68
C ASP A 41 30.31 5.37 4.87
N GLY A 42 29.97 6.29 5.77
CA GLY A 42 30.74 7.50 6.05
C GLY A 42 30.70 8.58 4.96
N GLN A 43 29.97 8.36 3.85
CA GLN A 43 29.86 9.30 2.74
C GLN A 43 28.55 10.08 2.77
N ARG A 44 28.64 11.41 2.65
CA ARG A 44 27.45 12.27 2.49
C ARG A 44 26.83 12.00 1.13
N THR A 45 25.55 11.66 1.12
CA THR A 45 24.81 11.15 -0.04
C THR A 45 23.48 11.88 -0.20
N ILE A 46 23.16 12.26 -1.44
CA ILE A 46 21.84 12.77 -1.80
C ILE A 46 20.85 11.62 -1.83
N LEU A 47 19.71 11.78 -1.16
CA LEU A 47 18.67 10.76 -1.05
C LEU A 47 17.64 10.95 -2.17
N LEU A 48 17.72 10.08 -3.18
CA LEU A 48 16.79 10.06 -4.34
C LEU A 48 16.08 8.70 -4.50
N GLY A 49 15.98 7.94 -3.41
CA GLY A 49 15.32 6.63 -3.36
C GLY A 49 14.36 6.50 -2.18
N THR A 50 13.77 7.61 -1.73
CA THR A 50 12.80 7.65 -0.62
C THR A 50 11.42 8.04 -1.15
N ASN A 51 10.38 7.70 -0.40
CA ASN A 51 9.00 8.13 -0.67
C ASN A 51 8.62 9.36 0.18
N ASN A 52 9.59 10.15 0.62
CA ASN A 52 9.36 11.34 1.43
C ASN A 52 9.00 12.55 0.56
N TYR A 53 7.93 12.43 -0.24
CA TYR A 53 7.60 13.36 -1.32
C TYR A 53 7.43 14.81 -0.86
N LEU A 54 6.85 15.00 0.34
CA LEU A 54 6.57 16.31 0.91
C LEU A 54 7.63 16.76 1.94
N GLY A 55 8.65 15.93 2.22
CA GLY A 55 9.71 16.26 3.17
C GLY A 55 9.29 16.31 4.65
N LEU A 56 8.11 15.78 5.00
CA LEU A 56 7.48 15.96 6.32
C LEU A 56 8.20 15.26 7.47
N THR A 57 9.12 14.33 7.20
CA THR A 57 9.83 13.60 8.26
C THR A 57 10.75 14.48 9.11
N PHE A 58 11.08 15.69 8.65
CA PHE A 58 11.84 16.71 9.39
C PHE A 58 11.04 17.98 9.64
N ASP A 59 9.72 17.95 9.42
CA ASP A 59 8.86 19.08 9.73
C ASP A 59 8.88 19.35 11.26
N PRO A 60 9.17 20.59 11.70
CA PRO A 60 9.36 20.90 13.12
C PRO A 60 8.09 20.67 13.94
N ASP A 61 6.92 21.04 13.40
CA ASP A 61 5.64 20.87 14.09
C ASP A 61 5.34 19.37 14.27
N CYS A 62 5.58 18.55 13.24
CA CYS A 62 5.42 17.08 13.32
C CYS A 62 6.35 16.46 14.38
N ILE A 63 7.59 16.93 14.49
CA ILE A 63 8.55 16.44 15.49
C ILE A 63 8.09 16.81 16.90
N GLU A 64 7.73 18.08 17.12
CA GLU A 64 7.29 18.58 18.43
C GLU A 64 6.02 17.88 18.90
N ASP A 65 5.04 17.70 18.01
CA ASP A 65 3.80 16.99 18.29
C ASP A 65 4.04 15.51 18.62
N SER A 66 4.97 14.86 17.92
CA SER A 66 5.37 13.47 18.21
C SER A 66 6.01 13.34 19.60
N VAL A 67 6.91 14.26 19.96
CA VAL A 67 7.53 14.28 21.30
C VAL A 67 6.50 14.52 22.39
N ARG A 68 5.55 15.44 22.15
CA ARG A 68 4.45 15.72 23.09
C ARG A 68 3.58 14.47 23.30
N ALA A 69 3.15 13.83 22.22
CA ALA A 69 2.31 12.63 22.27
C ALA A 69 2.96 11.50 23.09
N VAL A 70 4.26 11.27 22.94
CA VAL A 70 4.98 10.25 23.73
C VAL A 70 5.07 10.63 25.21
N ARG A 71 5.28 11.91 25.53
CA ARG A 71 5.35 12.38 26.93
C ARG A 71 4.01 12.28 27.65
N GLU A 72 2.92 12.52 26.94
CA GLU A 72 1.57 12.52 27.50
C GLU A 72 0.92 11.12 27.50
N GLY A 73 1.10 10.35 26.42
CA GLY A 73 0.42 9.08 26.18
C GLY A 73 1.28 7.82 26.38
N GLY A 74 2.57 7.97 26.68
CA GLY A 74 3.52 6.86 26.76
C GLY A 74 3.93 6.32 25.39
N THR A 75 4.62 5.18 25.39
CA THR A 75 5.28 4.63 24.18
C THR A 75 4.42 3.65 23.39
N GLY A 76 3.20 3.34 23.83
CA GLY A 76 2.34 2.42 23.11
C GLY A 76 1.04 2.11 23.84
N THR A 77 0.09 1.51 23.10
CA THR A 77 -1.26 1.24 23.60
C THR A 77 -1.40 -0.11 24.30
N THR A 78 -0.49 -1.06 24.04
CA THR A 78 -0.51 -2.44 24.56
C THR A 78 -1.82 -3.20 24.32
N GLY A 79 -2.57 -2.82 23.28
CA GLY A 79 -3.90 -3.37 23.00
C GLY A 79 -4.34 -3.19 21.56
N SER A 80 -5.24 -4.07 21.10
CA SER A 80 -5.88 -3.91 19.79
C SER A 80 -6.92 -2.80 19.82
N ARG A 81 -7.23 -2.20 18.66
CA ARG A 81 -8.25 -1.14 18.53
C ARG A 81 -9.65 -1.56 19.02
N ILE A 82 -9.98 -2.85 18.89
CA ILE A 82 -11.27 -3.43 19.34
C ILE A 82 -11.32 -3.74 20.84
N ALA A 83 -10.16 -3.72 21.51
CA ALA A 83 -10.04 -3.93 22.95
C ALA A 83 -9.71 -2.60 23.64
N ASN A 84 -8.53 -2.49 24.27
CA ASN A 84 -8.08 -1.33 25.03
C ASN A 84 -7.16 -0.38 24.23
N GLY A 85 -6.99 -0.59 22.92
CA GLY A 85 -5.98 0.10 22.11
C GLY A 85 -6.42 1.38 21.42
N SER A 86 -7.65 1.83 21.60
CA SER A 86 -8.19 3.05 20.95
C SER A 86 -8.08 4.25 21.88
N TYR A 87 -7.05 5.07 21.69
CA TYR A 87 -6.86 6.36 22.41
C TYR A 87 -7.34 7.54 21.58
N ASP A 88 -7.49 8.71 22.21
CA ASP A 88 -7.97 9.95 21.60
C ASP A 88 -7.25 10.30 20.28
N GLY A 89 -5.91 10.20 20.26
CA GLY A 89 -5.11 10.46 19.05
C GLY A 89 -5.50 9.63 17.82
N HIS A 90 -6.00 8.40 18.00
CA HIS A 90 -6.46 7.56 16.88
C HIS A 90 -7.78 8.09 16.30
N VAL A 91 -8.70 8.50 17.17
CA VAL A 91 -10.02 9.04 16.77
C VAL A 91 -9.86 10.42 16.12
N THR A 92 -8.94 11.23 16.64
CA THR A 92 -8.55 12.51 16.07
C THR A 92 -7.95 12.33 14.68
N LEU A 93 -7.03 11.38 14.50
CA LEU A 93 -6.47 11.05 13.17
C LEU A 93 -7.54 10.58 12.19
N GLU A 94 -8.42 9.66 12.59
CA GLU A 94 -9.54 9.20 11.74
C GLU A 94 -10.48 10.37 11.38
N THR A 95 -10.64 11.35 12.27
CA THR A 95 -11.43 12.55 12.01
C THR A 95 -10.74 13.50 11.03
N ALA A 96 -9.43 13.70 11.17
CA ALA A 96 -8.64 14.47 10.22
C ALA A 96 -8.67 13.83 8.81
N LEU A 97 -8.53 12.51 8.71
CA LEU A 97 -8.60 11.78 7.43
C LEU A 97 -9.97 11.91 6.76
N LYS A 98 -11.07 11.80 7.52
CA LYS A 98 -12.43 12.06 7.00
C LYS A 98 -12.53 13.45 6.38
N ALA A 99 -12.01 14.47 7.08
CA ALA A 99 -12.06 15.84 6.61
C ALA A 99 -11.19 16.04 5.35
N TYR A 100 -9.94 15.55 5.38
CA TYR A 100 -8.98 15.67 4.28
C TYR A 100 -9.50 15.03 2.98
N TYR A 101 -9.99 13.79 3.06
CA TYR A 101 -10.49 13.08 1.88
C TYR A 101 -11.96 13.37 1.54
N ASN A 102 -12.64 14.21 2.32
CA ASN A 102 -14.08 14.44 2.24
C ASN A 102 -14.86 13.11 2.21
N ARG A 103 -14.72 12.33 3.28
CA ARG A 103 -15.33 11.01 3.47
C ARG A 103 -16.12 10.93 4.77
N ARG A 104 -17.18 10.10 4.75
CA ARG A 104 -18.04 9.88 5.93
C ARG A 104 -17.34 9.09 7.03
N HIS A 105 -16.42 8.21 6.66
CA HIS A 105 -15.72 7.29 7.55
C HIS A 105 -14.24 7.22 7.17
N ALA A 106 -13.40 6.95 8.17
CA ALA A 106 -12.00 6.59 8.00
C ALA A 106 -11.66 5.53 9.06
N MET A 107 -10.78 4.61 8.69
CA MET A 107 -10.28 3.56 9.58
C MET A 107 -8.77 3.48 9.42
N VAL A 108 -8.04 3.62 10.52
CA VAL A 108 -6.57 3.56 10.52
C VAL A 108 -6.12 2.13 10.81
N PHE A 109 -5.21 1.65 9.95
CA PHE A 109 -4.45 0.42 10.12
C PHE A 109 -3.02 0.74 10.52
N THR A 110 -2.33 -0.21 11.13
CA THR A 110 -0.93 -0.05 11.57
C THR A 110 0.06 0.05 10.41
N THR A 111 -0.28 -0.44 9.22
CA THR A 111 0.50 -0.29 7.98
C THR A 111 -0.42 -0.21 6.76
N GLY A 112 0.03 0.41 5.67
CA GLY A 112 -0.68 0.41 4.38
C GLY A 112 -0.83 -1.01 3.80
N TYR A 113 0.17 -1.88 4.01
CA TYR A 113 0.08 -3.30 3.65
C TYR A 113 -1.12 -3.97 4.33
N GLN A 114 -1.30 -3.77 5.64
CA GLN A 114 -2.43 -4.33 6.39
C GLN A 114 -3.77 -3.70 6.02
N ALA A 115 -3.80 -2.43 5.60
CA ALA A 115 -5.00 -1.81 5.08
C ALA A 115 -5.49 -2.54 3.81
N ASN A 116 -4.60 -2.74 2.84
CA ASN A 116 -4.91 -3.50 1.63
C ASN A 116 -5.30 -4.96 1.94
N LEU A 117 -4.51 -5.64 2.76
CA LEU A 117 -4.78 -7.02 3.19
C LEU A 117 -6.17 -7.15 3.85
N GLY A 118 -6.46 -6.28 4.82
CA GLY A 118 -7.69 -6.30 5.59
C GLY A 118 -8.91 -5.94 4.76
N VAL A 119 -8.84 -4.87 3.96
CA VAL A 119 -9.97 -4.44 3.12
C VAL A 119 -10.29 -5.49 2.07
N LEU A 120 -9.29 -5.99 1.33
CA LEU A 120 -9.55 -6.91 0.21
C LEU A 120 -9.99 -8.30 0.67
N SER A 121 -9.49 -8.78 1.80
CA SER A 121 -9.88 -10.10 2.33
C SER A 121 -11.22 -10.09 3.05
N SER A 122 -11.77 -8.92 3.41
CA SER A 122 -13.01 -8.80 4.18
C SER A 122 -14.18 -8.16 3.42
N LEU A 123 -13.92 -7.27 2.46
CA LEU A 123 -14.95 -6.53 1.75
C LEU A 123 -15.64 -7.37 0.66
N VAL A 124 -14.91 -8.30 0.06
CA VAL A 124 -15.40 -9.25 -0.96
C VAL A 124 -15.15 -10.68 -0.50
N GLY A 125 -16.13 -11.55 -0.72
CA GLY A 125 -16.15 -12.92 -0.21
C GLY A 125 -16.35 -13.97 -1.29
N ARG A 126 -16.84 -15.15 -0.90
CA ARG A 126 -17.27 -16.17 -1.87
C ARG A 126 -18.33 -15.58 -2.78
N ASP A 127 -18.33 -16.03 -4.02
CA ASP A 127 -19.25 -15.61 -5.09
C ASP A 127 -19.04 -14.17 -5.62
N ASP A 128 -18.28 -13.33 -4.91
CA ASP A 128 -17.86 -12.01 -5.39
C ASP A 128 -16.62 -12.10 -6.30
N HIS A 129 -16.38 -11.03 -7.06
CA HIS A 129 -15.32 -10.92 -8.06
C HIS A 129 -14.40 -9.75 -7.74
N LEU A 130 -13.10 -10.03 -7.66
CA LEU A 130 -12.05 -9.05 -7.45
C LEU A 130 -11.27 -8.85 -8.75
N LEU A 131 -11.32 -7.63 -9.30
CA LEU A 131 -10.62 -7.26 -10.52
C LEU A 131 -9.39 -6.42 -10.19
N LEU A 132 -8.21 -6.94 -10.51
CA LEU A 132 -6.92 -6.30 -10.21
C LEU A 132 -6.20 -5.90 -11.50
N ASP A 133 -5.54 -4.75 -11.48
CA ASP A 133 -4.51 -4.45 -12.47
C ASP A 133 -3.41 -5.52 -12.37
N ALA A 134 -2.92 -6.03 -13.51
CA ALA A 134 -1.93 -7.08 -13.54
C ALA A 134 -0.64 -6.74 -12.77
N ASP A 135 -0.28 -5.46 -12.68
CA ASP A 135 0.95 -5.00 -12.05
C ASP A 135 0.70 -4.33 -10.69
N SER A 136 -0.44 -4.62 -10.07
CA SER A 136 -0.79 -4.12 -8.73
C SER A 136 0.27 -4.43 -7.66
N HIS A 137 0.39 -3.56 -6.67
CA HIS A 137 1.28 -3.69 -5.53
C HIS A 137 1.10 -5.02 -4.79
N ALA A 138 2.20 -5.56 -4.24
CA ALA A 138 2.22 -6.88 -3.62
C ALA A 138 1.18 -7.06 -2.50
N SER A 139 0.90 -6.01 -1.71
CA SER A 139 -0.13 -6.07 -0.66
C SER A 139 -1.54 -6.29 -1.19
N ILE A 140 -1.84 -5.83 -2.41
CA ILE A 140 -3.14 -6.03 -3.05
C ILE A 140 -3.27 -7.50 -3.44
N TYR A 141 -2.22 -8.08 -4.02
CA TYR A 141 -2.15 -9.51 -4.33
C TYR A 141 -2.25 -10.40 -3.09
N ASP A 142 -1.56 -10.04 -2.02
CA ASP A 142 -1.62 -10.81 -0.77
C ASP A 142 -3.00 -10.68 -0.11
N GLY A 143 -3.64 -9.51 -0.18
CA GLY A 143 -5.04 -9.30 0.20
C GLY A 143 -6.00 -10.20 -0.56
N ALA A 144 -5.88 -10.23 -1.87
CA ALA A 144 -6.66 -11.09 -2.75
C ALA A 144 -6.45 -12.58 -2.44
N ARG A 145 -5.21 -12.99 -2.16
CA ARG A 145 -4.86 -14.37 -1.79
C ARG A 145 -5.39 -14.80 -0.43
N MET A 146 -5.48 -13.86 0.52
CA MET A 146 -6.05 -14.12 1.85
C MET A 146 -7.58 -14.26 1.80
N GLY A 147 -8.23 -13.54 0.90
CA GLY A 147 -9.68 -13.57 0.70
C GLY A 147 -10.19 -14.83 -0.01
N HIS A 148 -11.49 -14.82 -0.34
CA HIS A 148 -12.19 -15.94 -0.99
C HIS A 148 -12.93 -15.54 -2.28
N ALA A 149 -12.77 -14.31 -2.75
CA ALA A 149 -13.33 -13.83 -4.00
C ALA A 149 -12.62 -14.42 -5.22
N GLU A 150 -13.34 -14.52 -6.34
CA GLU A 150 -12.74 -14.91 -7.62
C GLU A 150 -11.88 -13.76 -8.14
N VAL A 151 -10.57 -14.01 -8.31
CA VAL A 151 -9.62 -12.97 -8.73
C VAL A 151 -9.42 -12.99 -10.24
N THR A 152 -9.79 -11.90 -10.91
CA THR A 152 -9.55 -11.68 -12.34
C THR A 152 -8.56 -10.55 -12.54
N ARG A 153 -7.45 -10.82 -13.22
CA ARG A 153 -6.50 -9.78 -13.63
C ARG A 153 -6.93 -9.18 -14.97
N PHE A 154 -6.83 -7.86 -15.10
CA PHE A 154 -6.88 -7.18 -16.39
C PHE A 154 -5.49 -6.62 -16.74
N ARG A 155 -5.24 -6.43 -18.04
CA ARG A 155 -3.95 -5.93 -18.52
C ARG A 155 -3.63 -4.58 -17.86
N HIS A 156 -2.37 -4.41 -17.48
CA HIS A 156 -1.90 -3.19 -16.85
C HIS A 156 -2.32 -1.94 -17.62
N ASN A 157 -2.90 -0.99 -16.90
CA ASN A 157 -3.25 0.33 -17.41
C ASN A 157 -4.27 0.33 -18.58
N ASP A 158 -5.13 -0.70 -18.65
CA ASP A 158 -6.03 -0.93 -19.79
C ASP A 158 -7.53 -1.01 -19.42
N PRO A 159 -8.28 0.11 -19.55
CA PRO A 159 -9.72 0.16 -19.34
C PRO A 159 -10.54 -0.74 -20.28
N GLU A 160 -10.04 -1.01 -21.49
CA GLU A 160 -10.74 -1.82 -22.48
C GLU A 160 -10.63 -3.32 -22.15
N ASP A 161 -9.48 -3.79 -21.67
CA ASP A 161 -9.39 -5.15 -21.12
C ASP A 161 -10.23 -5.28 -19.85
N LEU A 162 -10.19 -4.29 -18.94
CA LEU A 162 -11.05 -4.25 -17.76
C LEU A 162 -12.54 -4.39 -18.13
N TYR A 163 -13.00 -3.61 -19.11
CA TYR A 163 -14.36 -3.70 -19.63
C TYR A 163 -14.68 -5.11 -20.15
N LYS A 164 -13.79 -5.70 -20.95
CA LYS A 164 -13.96 -7.08 -21.45
C LYS A 164 -14.03 -8.11 -20.33
N ARG A 165 -13.25 -7.97 -19.26
CA ARG A 165 -13.31 -8.85 -18.08
C ARG A 165 -14.67 -8.72 -17.39
N LEU A 166 -15.09 -7.51 -17.06
CA LEU A 166 -16.39 -7.25 -16.42
C LEU A 166 -17.57 -7.75 -17.26
N ARG A 167 -17.52 -7.56 -18.58
CA ARG A 167 -18.59 -8.00 -19.48
C ARG A 167 -18.81 -9.51 -19.45
N ARG A 168 -17.75 -10.30 -19.23
CA ARG A 168 -17.86 -11.78 -19.08
C ARG A 168 -18.50 -12.17 -17.74
N LEU A 169 -18.46 -11.29 -16.75
CA LEU A 169 -19.03 -11.47 -15.42
C LEU A 169 -20.41 -10.82 -15.26
N LYS A 170 -20.99 -10.29 -16.36
CA LYS A 170 -22.24 -9.52 -16.33
C LYS A 170 -23.38 -10.26 -15.64
N ASP A 171 -23.54 -11.55 -15.97
CA ASP A 171 -24.60 -12.40 -15.44
C ASP A 171 -24.11 -13.30 -14.30
N ALA A 172 -22.84 -13.14 -13.87
CA ALA A 172 -22.30 -13.87 -12.73
C ALA A 172 -22.90 -13.31 -11.42
N PRO A 173 -23.25 -14.18 -10.46
CA PRO A 173 -23.69 -13.73 -9.14
C PRO A 173 -22.57 -12.99 -8.41
N GLY A 174 -22.93 -12.32 -7.31
CA GLY A 174 -22.01 -11.59 -6.46
C GLY A 174 -21.61 -10.20 -6.97
N GLU A 175 -20.93 -9.46 -6.10
CA GLU A 175 -20.46 -8.10 -6.35
C GLU A 175 -19.13 -8.09 -7.10
N LYS A 176 -18.84 -6.97 -7.77
CA LYS A 176 -17.59 -6.78 -8.53
C LYS A 176 -16.82 -5.62 -7.92
N LEU A 177 -15.61 -5.87 -7.43
CA LEU A 177 -14.71 -4.83 -6.91
C LEU A 177 -13.51 -4.68 -7.83
N ILE A 178 -13.34 -3.48 -8.40
CA ILE A 178 -12.14 -3.09 -9.16
C ILE A 178 -11.14 -2.49 -8.18
N VAL A 179 -9.88 -2.88 -8.27
CA VAL A 179 -8.77 -2.31 -7.50
C VAL A 179 -7.70 -1.81 -8.44
N VAL A 180 -7.32 -0.55 -8.25
CA VAL A 180 -6.24 0.11 -8.99
C VAL A 180 -5.43 1.02 -8.07
N GLU A 181 -4.23 1.35 -8.49
CA GLU A 181 -3.40 2.38 -7.86
C GLU A 181 -3.56 3.69 -8.64
N GLY A 182 -3.58 4.84 -7.95
CA GLY A 182 -3.60 6.15 -8.62
C GLY A 182 -2.31 6.37 -9.41
N ILE A 183 -1.17 6.08 -8.77
CA ILE A 183 0.17 6.09 -9.37
C ILE A 183 0.82 4.73 -9.11
N TYR A 184 1.25 4.05 -10.17
CA TYR A 184 1.90 2.75 -10.07
C TYR A 184 3.38 2.90 -9.71
N SER A 185 3.77 2.38 -8.55
CA SER A 185 5.07 2.62 -7.93
C SER A 185 6.30 2.19 -8.75
N MET A 186 6.18 1.16 -9.60
CA MET A 186 7.31 0.57 -10.31
C MET A 186 7.87 1.49 -11.41
N VAL A 187 6.98 2.17 -12.15
CA VAL A 187 7.37 3.01 -13.30
C VAL A 187 6.93 4.46 -13.12
N GLY A 188 6.03 4.74 -12.17
CA GLY A 188 5.52 6.08 -11.87
C GLY A 188 4.47 6.57 -12.86
N ASP A 189 3.88 5.68 -13.66
CA ASP A 189 2.77 6.01 -14.54
C ASP A 189 1.44 6.08 -13.77
N VAL A 190 0.47 6.75 -14.37
CA VAL A 190 -0.80 7.14 -13.73
C VAL A 190 -1.94 6.33 -14.33
N ALA A 191 -2.82 5.81 -13.48
CA ALA A 191 -4.00 5.11 -13.95
C ALA A 191 -4.98 6.07 -14.67
N PRO A 192 -5.62 5.66 -15.78
CA PRO A 192 -6.67 6.39 -16.48
C PRO A 192 -7.98 6.29 -15.67
N LEU A 193 -7.98 6.89 -14.48
CA LEU A 193 -9.06 6.77 -13.51
C LEU A 193 -10.39 7.27 -14.07
N LYS A 194 -10.38 8.25 -14.98
CA LYS A 194 -11.59 8.75 -15.63
C LYS A 194 -12.26 7.66 -16.46
N GLU A 195 -11.48 6.96 -17.27
CA GLU A 195 -11.91 5.87 -18.14
C GLU A 195 -12.32 4.64 -17.30
N ILE A 196 -11.55 4.30 -16.26
CA ILE A 196 -11.87 3.21 -15.33
C ILE A 196 -13.17 3.50 -14.58
N VAL A 197 -13.39 4.74 -14.14
CA VAL A 197 -14.66 5.15 -13.50
C VAL A 197 -15.83 5.07 -14.48
N ALA A 198 -15.62 5.37 -15.77
CA ALA A 198 -16.66 5.20 -16.79
C ALA A 198 -17.04 3.71 -16.94
N VAL A 199 -16.05 2.82 -17.07
CA VAL A 199 -16.27 1.36 -17.12
C VAL A 199 -16.96 0.86 -15.86
N LYS A 200 -16.50 1.28 -14.68
CA LYS A 200 -17.10 0.97 -13.39
C LYS A 200 -18.59 1.32 -13.36
N ARG A 201 -18.96 2.53 -13.81
CA ARG A 201 -20.35 2.99 -13.85
C ARG A 201 -21.20 2.21 -14.85
N GLU A 202 -20.67 1.93 -16.04
CA GLU A 202 -21.37 1.15 -17.06
C GLU A 202 -21.68 -0.27 -16.58
N MET A 203 -20.71 -0.90 -15.91
CA MET A 203 -20.80 -2.30 -15.49
C MET A 203 -21.38 -2.50 -14.09
N GLY A 204 -21.71 -1.44 -13.36
CA GLY A 204 -22.27 -1.52 -12.01
C GLY A 204 -21.32 -2.09 -10.95
N ALA A 205 -20.01 -1.85 -11.09
CA ALA A 205 -18.99 -2.35 -10.15
C ALA A 205 -18.67 -1.34 -9.03
N TYR A 206 -17.99 -1.80 -7.99
CA TYR A 206 -17.31 -0.97 -7.00
C TYR A 206 -15.86 -0.69 -7.44
N LEU A 207 -15.27 0.37 -6.88
CA LEU A 207 -13.90 0.78 -7.16
C LEU A 207 -13.20 1.14 -5.86
N LEU A 208 -12.06 0.50 -5.62
CA LEU A 208 -11.07 0.87 -4.61
C LEU A 208 -9.84 1.44 -5.35
N VAL A 209 -9.39 2.63 -4.92
CA VAL A 209 -8.19 3.27 -5.45
C VAL A 209 -7.18 3.40 -4.31
N ASP A 210 -5.98 2.87 -4.50
CA ASP A 210 -4.85 3.10 -3.59
C ASP A 210 -4.10 4.37 -4.02
N GLU A 211 -4.09 5.37 -3.15
CA GLU A 211 -3.50 6.69 -3.37
C GLU A 211 -2.22 6.90 -2.53
N ALA A 212 -1.50 5.82 -2.21
CA ALA A 212 -0.27 5.89 -1.40
C ALA A 212 0.84 6.77 -1.99
N HIS A 213 0.91 6.87 -3.32
CA HIS A 213 1.94 7.61 -4.04
C HIS A 213 1.49 9.01 -4.52
N SER A 214 0.29 9.44 -4.15
CA SER A 214 -0.33 10.69 -4.65
C SER A 214 -0.89 11.57 -3.53
N MET A 215 -0.73 11.18 -2.26
CA MET A 215 -1.18 11.98 -1.12
C MET A 215 -0.33 13.26 -0.97
N GLY A 216 -1.00 14.42 -1.05
CA GLY A 216 -0.39 15.75 -1.04
C GLY A 216 -1.04 16.66 -2.07
#